data_AF-A0A2D7IDF6-F1
#
_entry.id   AF-A0A2D7IDF6-F1
#
_cell.length_a   1.000
_cell.length_b   1.000
_cell.length_c   1.000
_cell.angle_alpha   90.00
_cell.angle_beta   90.00
_cell.angle_gamma   90.00
#
_symmetry.space_group_name_H-M   'P 1'
#
loop_
_entity.id
_entity.type
_entity.pdbx_description
1 polymer ?
#
loop_
_entity_poly.entity_id
_entity_poly.type
_entity_poly.pdbx_seq_one_letter_code
_entity_poly.pdbx_strand_id
1 'polypeptide(L)' 'MIKWTFQIKAGDMVEVGRFRNVRAEVKSIEFDNKGQPEIVTSKGRKKLFSCRLVKLMKKA' A
#
# COMPACT_ATOMS: atom_id res chain seq x y z
N MET A 1 11.93 14.22 -18.27
CA MET A 1 11.52 12.97 -17.58
C MET A 1 10.97 13.35 -16.23
N ILE A 2 9.71 13.01 -15.92
CA ILE A 2 9.07 13.41 -14.65
C ILE A 2 9.26 12.28 -13.63
N LYS A 3 9.81 12.59 -12.46
CA LYS A 3 10.02 11.66 -11.34
C LYS A 3 9.24 12.16 -10.12
N TRP A 4 8.46 11.27 -9.51
CA TRP A 4 7.75 11.55 -8.26
C TRP A 4 8.21 10.60 -7.15
N THR A 5 8.32 11.14 -5.95
CA THR A 5 8.58 10.38 -4.72
C THR A 5 7.35 10.46 -3.84
N PHE A 6 6.87 9.33 -3.34
CA PHE A 6 5.73 9.25 -2.43
C PHE A 6 6.19 8.64 -1.11
N GLN A 7 5.77 9.24 0.00
CA GLN A 7 6.02 8.74 1.36
C GLN A 7 4.69 8.54 2.06
N ILE A 8 4.56 7.42 2.77
CA ILE A 8 3.38 7.07 3.58
C ILE A 8 3.88 6.53 4.91
N LYS A 9 3.17 6.85 5.99
CA LYS A 9 3.51 6.48 7.36
C LYS A 9 2.29 5.88 8.07
N ALA A 10 2.55 5.19 9.18
CA ALA A 10 1.48 4.85 10.10
C ALA A 10 0.87 6.13 10.69
N GLY A 11 -0.46 6.16 10.80
CA GLY A 11 -1.26 7.33 11.18
C GLY A 11 -1.88 8.09 9.99
N ASP A 12 -1.42 7.85 8.76
CA ASP A 12 -2.00 8.51 7.59
C ASP A 12 -3.43 8.00 7.30
N MET A 13 -4.29 8.90 6.82
CA MET A 13 -5.65 8.58 6.41
C MET A 13 -5.70 8.34 4.90
N VAL A 14 -6.17 7.16 4.50
CA VAL A 14 -6.30 6.74 3.11
C VAL A 14 -7.74 6.36 2.79
N GLU A 15 -8.17 6.60 1.57
CA GLU A 15 -9.46 6.12 1.10
C GLU A 15 -9.33 4.70 0.55
N VAL A 16 -10.13 3.78 1.09
CA VAL A 16 -10.12 2.37 0.73
C VAL A 16 -11.51 1.89 0.31
N GLY A 17 -11.54 0.94 -0.62
CA GLY A 17 -12.77 0.28 -1.07
C GLY A 17 -13.12 0.59 -2.52
N ARG A 18 -14.12 -0.14 -3.04
CA ARG A 18 -14.67 0.06 -4.39
C ARG A 18 -15.89 0.99 -4.39
N PHE A 19 -16.60 1.05 -3.26
CA PHE A 19 -17.83 1.80 -3.10
C PHE A 19 -17.64 2.86 -2.00
N ARG A 20 -17.89 4.14 -2.36
CA ARG A 20 -17.83 5.32 -1.48
C ARG A 20 -16.49 5.63 -0.81
N ASN A 21 -15.38 4.98 -1.19
CA ASN A 21 -14.03 5.34 -0.77
C ASN A 21 -13.93 5.68 0.74
N VAL A 22 -14.11 4.67 1.58
CA VAL A 22 -14.16 4.87 3.03
C VAL A 22 -12.79 5.27 3.55
N ARG A 23 -12.73 6.33 4.36
CA ARG A 23 -11.49 6.74 5.02
C ARG A 23 -11.08 5.72 6.07
N ALA A 24 -9.84 5.26 5.99
CA ALA A 24 -9.22 4.32 6.91
C ALA A 24 -7.82 4.80 7.29
N GLU A 25 -7.48 4.57 8.56
CA GLU A 25 -6.18 4.91 9.11
C GLU A 25 -5.18 3.78 8.80
N VAL A 26 -3.99 4.13 8.34
CA VAL A 26 -2.86 3.19 8.17
C VAL A 26 -2.28 2.88 9.53
N LYS A 27 -2.39 1.64 9.99
CA LYS A 27 -1.84 1.17 11.26
C LYS A 27 -0.39 0.71 11.12
N SER A 28 -0.08 0.00 10.04
CA SER A 28 1.27 -0.47 9.75
C SER A 28 1.47 -0.67 8.25
N ILE A 29 2.74 -0.76 7.85
CA ILE A 29 3.16 -1.05 6.48
C ILE A 29 3.96 -2.34 6.55
N GLU A 30 3.55 -3.35 5.79
CA GLU A 30 4.15 -4.67 5.74
C GLU A 30 4.55 -5.01 4.30
N PHE A 31 5.32 -6.09 4.12
CA PHE A 31 5.64 -6.63 2.81
C PHE A 31 5.04 -8.02 2.65
N ASP A 32 4.48 -8.30 1.47
CA ASP A 32 4.02 -9.64 1.12
C ASP A 32 5.21 -10.59 0.89
N ASN A 33 4.93 -11.90 0.81
CA ASN A 33 5.96 -12.94 0.61
C ASN A 33 6.82 -12.73 -0.65
N LYS A 34 6.31 -11.94 -1.61
CA LYS A 34 6.91 -11.64 -2.90
C LYS A 34 7.49 -10.21 -2.95
N GLY A 35 7.62 -9.52 -1.82
CA GLY A 35 8.26 -8.21 -1.68
C GLY A 35 7.40 -7.00 -2.04
N GLN A 36 6.09 -7.16 -2.23
CA GLN A 36 5.19 -6.03 -2.50
C GLN A 36 4.76 -5.36 -1.20
N PRO A 37 4.76 -4.01 -1.10
CA PRO A 37 4.25 -3.31 0.07
C PRO A 37 2.72 -3.41 0.19
N GLU A 38 2.27 -3.73 1.39
CA GLU A 38 0.88 -3.76 1.83
C GLU A 38 0.69 -2.82 3.02
N ILE A 39 -0.45 -2.13 3.04
CA ILE A 39 -0.87 -1.32 4.17
C ILE A 39 -1.90 -2.09 4.98
N VAL A 40 -1.68 -2.14 6.29
CA VAL A 40 -2.67 -2.64 7.24
C VAL A 40 -3.46 -1.43 7.71
N THR A 41 -4.74 -1.37 7.37
CA THR A 41 -5.62 -0.26 7.78
C THR A 41 -6.57 -0.69 8.88
N SER A 42 -7.24 0.27 9.52
CA SER A 42 -8.34 -0.01 10.45
C SER A 42 -9.50 -0.82 9.86
N LYS A 43 -9.59 -0.93 8.52
CA LYS A 43 -10.62 -1.69 7.78
C LYS A 43 -10.09 -2.97 7.12
N GLY A 44 -8.81 -3.30 7.33
CA GLY A 44 -8.18 -4.50 6.80
C GLY A 44 -6.94 -4.23 5.95
N ARG A 45 -6.36 -5.32 5.44
CA ARG A 45 -5.13 -5.28 4.63
C ARG A 45 -5.42 -4.92 3.18
N LYS A 46 -4.61 -4.04 2.60
CA LYS A 46 -4.67 -3.65 1.18
C LYS A 46 -3.27 -3.53 0.60
N LYS A 47 -3.11 -3.88 -0.67
CA LYS A 47 -1.88 -3.58 -1.41
C LYS A 47 -1.77 -2.07 -1.59
N LEU A 48 -0.57 -1.53 -1.35
CA LEU A 48 -0.32 -0.10 -1.53
C LEU A 48 -0.50 0.32 -3.00
N PHE A 49 -0.09 -0.57 -3.91
CA PHE A 49 -0.27 -0.40 -5.36
C PHE A 49 -1.14 -1.53 -5.92
N SER A 50 -2.01 -1.19 -6.86
CA SER A 50 -2.81 -2.18 -7.59
C SER A 50 -1.94 -3.08 -8.47
N CYS A 51 -0.91 -2.52 -9.09
CA CYS A 51 0.09 -3.25 -9.86
C CYS A 51 1.21 -3.80 -8.97
N ARG A 52 1.87 -4.85 -9.46
CA ARG A 52 3.07 -5.41 -8.81
C ARG A 52 4.31 -4.78 -9.42
N LEU A 53 5.20 -4.28 -8.57
CA LEU A 53 6.47 -3.73 -9.02
C LEU A 53 7.46 -4.87 -9.25
N VAL A 54 7.79 -5.16 -10.51
CA VAL A 54 8.71 -6.25 -10.90
C VAL A 54 10.06 -6.12 -10.20
N LYS A 55 10.57 -4.89 -10.06
CA LYS A 55 11.83 -4.60 -9.35
C LYS A 55 11.86 -5.02 -7.87
N LEU A 56 10.70 -5.20 -7.23
CA LEU A 56 10.58 -5.61 -5.83
C LEU A 56 10.35 -7.12 -5.67
N MET A 57 10.17 -7.85 -6.78
CA MET A 57 10.01 -9.30 -6.72
C MET A 57 11.32 -9.96 -6.28
N LYS A 58 11.22 -10.99 -5.43
CA LYS A 58 12.36 -11.87 -5.14
C LYS A 58 12.84 -12.49 -6.45
N LYS A 59 14.14 -12.37 -6.72
CA LYS A 59 14.76 -13.13 -7.80
C LYS A 59 14.73 -14.62 -7.42
N ALA A 60 14.36 -15.45 -8.39
CA ALA A 60 14.45 -16.90 -8.26
C ALA A 60 15.92 -17.33 -8.14
#